data_AF-A0A521WRH8-F1
#
_entry.id   AF-A0A521WRH8-F1
#
_cell.length_a   1.000
_cell.length_b   1.000
_cell.length_c   1.000
_cell.angle_alpha   90.00
_cell.angle_beta   90.00
_cell.angle_gamma   90.00
#
_symmetry.space_group_name_H-M   'P 1'
#
loop_
_entity.id
_entity.type
_entity.pdbx_description
1 polymer ?
#
loop_
_entity_poly.entity_id
_entity_poly.type
_entity_poly.pdbx_seq_one_letter_code
_entity_poly.pdbx_strand_id
1 'polypeptide(L)'
;MYKISKGQFMVLLAVGIILWFGDILFVLDSYEASNIALALIIIIPGLLAFYVLGWRNANKSTLVLEKTKKIESIKNSIQMDTPPIKFFSVSTWKLIALTTATFGLYQIYWHYRNWQAIRLADGSDIRPFWRSFFLMFFTHALFKRIVDSSVKQGFSEVMSASALAWAFIVLIFAGSISARGDDAIFTLLWILSFFSVAPLIQIQKAINFNNKNLDSTYTASKKFSVGEVLLAVVGGVLFVFALLGFLSDMSI
;
A
#
# COMPACT_ATOMS: atom_id res chain seq x y z
N MET A 1 -0.13 -22.46 -3.82
CA MET A 1 0.68 -21.53 -3.00
C MET A 1 2.08 -21.55 -3.60
N TYR A 2 2.47 -20.55 -4.41
CA TYR A 2 3.80 -20.56 -5.03
C TYR A 2 4.84 -20.19 -3.98
N LYS A 3 5.70 -21.15 -3.60
CA LYS A 3 6.89 -20.90 -2.77
C LYS A 3 7.95 -20.27 -3.68
N ILE A 4 8.01 -18.94 -3.70
CA ILE A 4 9.08 -18.21 -4.37
C ILE A 4 10.39 -18.53 -3.63
N SER A 5 11.37 -19.09 -4.35
CA SER A 5 12.68 -19.43 -3.75
C SER A 5 13.45 -18.16 -3.41
N LYS A 6 14.42 -18.24 -2.47
CA LYS A 6 15.29 -17.10 -2.14
C LYS A 6 15.97 -16.52 -3.38
N GLY A 7 16.33 -17.36 -4.35
CA GLY A 7 16.92 -16.93 -5.63
C GLY A 7 15.94 -16.18 -6.52
N GLN A 8 14.70 -16.66 -6.65
CA GLN A 8 13.65 -15.95 -7.40
C GLN A 8 13.29 -14.60 -6.77
N PHE A 9 13.29 -14.53 -5.43
CA PHE A 9 13.11 -13.26 -4.72
C PHE A 9 14.24 -12.26 -5.00
N MET A 10 15.50 -12.72 -5.02
CA MET A 10 16.66 -11.87 -5.34
C MET A 10 16.63 -11.38 -6.79
N VAL A 11 16.20 -12.21 -7.73
CA VAL A 11 16.07 -11.82 -9.15
C VAL A 11 14.94 -10.81 -9.33
N LEU A 12 13.78 -11.01 -8.70
CA LEU A 12 12.68 -10.05 -8.73
C LEU A 12 13.07 -8.72 -8.06
N LEU A 13 13.88 -8.79 -6.99
CA LEU A 13 14.41 -7.62 -6.31
C LEU A 13 15.45 -6.89 -7.17
N ALA A 14 16.32 -7.61 -7.88
CA ALA A 14 17.26 -7.02 -8.82
C ALA A 14 16.53 -6.37 -10.01
N VAL A 15 15.53 -7.02 -10.59
CA VAL A 15 14.72 -6.47 -11.67
C VAL A 15 13.91 -5.25 -11.21
N GLY A 16 13.31 -5.31 -10.02
CA GLY A 16 12.60 -4.17 -9.44
C GLY A 16 13.53 -2.99 -9.14
N ILE A 17 14.75 -3.26 -8.65
CA ILE A 17 15.78 -2.23 -8.45
C ILE A 17 16.25 -1.69 -9.80
N ILE A 18 16.47 -2.50 -10.83
CA ILE A 18 16.91 -2.03 -12.15
C ILE A 18 15.83 -1.17 -12.81
N LEU A 19 14.56 -1.56 -12.72
CA LEU A 19 13.45 -0.76 -13.23
C LEU A 19 13.34 0.57 -12.46
N TRP A 20 13.44 0.53 -11.13
CA TRP A 20 13.40 1.72 -10.28
C TRP A 20 14.61 2.63 -10.44
N PHE A 21 15.81 2.07 -10.58
CA PHE A 21 17.05 2.82 -10.82
C PHE A 21 17.07 3.39 -12.23
N GLY A 22 16.44 2.72 -13.21
CA GLY A 22 16.19 3.26 -14.54
C GLY A 22 15.22 4.44 -14.52
N ASP A 23 14.15 4.37 -13.74
CA ASP A 23 13.21 5.49 -13.54
C ASP A 23 13.90 6.67 -12.83
N ILE A 24 14.75 6.39 -11.84
CA ILE A 24 15.57 7.41 -11.18
C ILE A 24 16.57 8.01 -12.17
N LEU A 25 17.32 7.20 -12.92
CA LEU A 25 18.30 7.71 -13.89
C LEU A 25 17.65 8.53 -15.00
N PHE A 26 16.45 8.16 -15.45
CA PHE A 26 15.67 8.93 -16.41
C PHE A 26 15.22 10.30 -15.84
N VAL A 27 14.80 10.32 -14.56
CA VAL A 27 14.50 11.56 -13.83
C VAL A 27 15.78 12.38 -13.56
N LEU A 28 16.93 11.73 -13.38
CA LEU A 28 18.23 12.39 -13.17
C LEU A 28 18.83 12.96 -14.46
N ASP A 29 18.55 12.37 -15.62
CA ASP A 29 19.02 12.83 -16.93
C ASP A 29 18.24 14.07 -17.43
N SER A 30 17.04 14.30 -16.87
CA SER A 30 16.12 15.36 -17.28
C SER A 30 16.15 16.62 -16.40
N TYR A 31 16.93 16.67 -15.30
CA TYR A 31 16.90 17.78 -14.34
C TYR A 31 18.29 18.23 -13.86
N GLU A 32 18.56 19.55 -13.91
CA GLU A 32 19.81 20.14 -13.42
C GLU A 32 20.03 19.86 -11.91
N ALA A 33 21.27 19.48 -11.57
CA ALA A 33 21.69 18.86 -10.31
C ALA A 33 21.40 19.64 -8.99
N SER A 34 20.93 20.89 -9.05
CA SER A 34 20.68 21.74 -7.88
C SER A 34 19.35 21.42 -7.15
N ASN A 35 18.30 21.00 -7.87
CA ASN A 35 16.98 20.73 -7.29
C ASN A 35 16.85 19.31 -6.69
N ILE A 36 17.68 18.38 -7.13
CA ILE A 36 17.69 16.97 -6.69
C ILE A 36 18.19 16.83 -5.26
N ALA A 37 19.22 17.60 -4.88
CA ALA A 37 19.71 17.62 -3.50
C ALA A 37 18.62 18.07 -2.52
N LEU A 38 17.80 19.05 -2.91
CA LEU A 38 16.65 19.54 -2.15
C LEU A 38 15.53 18.48 -2.03
N ALA A 39 15.19 17.78 -3.12
CA ALA A 39 14.20 16.71 -3.10
C ALA A 39 14.63 15.55 -2.19
N LEU A 40 15.90 15.13 -2.25
CA LEU A 40 16.44 14.08 -1.39
C LEU A 40 16.50 14.51 0.09
N ILE A 41 16.81 15.77 0.37
CA ILE A 41 16.78 16.36 1.72
C ILE A 41 15.36 16.40 2.32
N ILE A 42 14.30 16.31 1.51
CA ILE A 42 12.91 16.30 2.01
C ILE A 42 12.35 14.87 2.07
N ILE A 43 12.60 14.07 1.04
CA ILE A 43 12.08 12.70 0.93
C ILE A 43 12.77 11.78 1.95
N ILE A 44 14.08 11.90 2.14
CA ILE A 44 14.84 11.02 3.05
C ILE A 44 14.40 11.25 4.51
N PRO A 45 14.28 12.49 5.02
CA PRO A 45 13.74 12.75 6.37
C PRO A 45 12.25 12.45 6.49
N GLY A 46 11.45 12.61 5.43
CA GLY A 46 10.04 12.21 5.42
C GLY A 46 9.89 10.70 5.55
N LEU A 47 10.68 9.93 4.78
CA LEU A 47 10.75 8.47 4.88
C LEU A 47 11.35 8.02 6.20
N LEU A 48 12.36 8.72 6.75
CA LEU A 48 12.93 8.46 8.06
C LEU A 48 11.97 8.81 9.20
N ALA A 49 11.23 9.91 9.13
CA ALA A 49 10.24 10.30 10.12
C ALA A 49 9.04 9.35 10.08
N PHE A 50 8.61 8.93 8.89
CA PHE A 50 7.64 7.85 8.72
C PHE A 50 8.17 6.52 9.29
N TYR A 51 9.45 6.20 9.01
CA TYR A 51 10.14 5.02 9.53
C TYR A 51 10.43 5.09 11.04
N VAL A 52 10.54 6.26 11.66
CA VAL A 52 10.88 6.39 13.08
C VAL A 52 9.62 6.59 13.92
N LEU A 53 8.71 7.45 13.50
CA LEU A 53 7.48 7.77 14.23
C LEU A 53 6.38 6.74 13.96
N GLY A 54 6.18 6.38 12.69
CA GLY A 54 5.18 5.39 12.27
C GLY A 54 5.56 3.98 12.71
N TRP A 55 6.82 3.59 12.52
CA TRP A 55 7.31 2.26 12.93
C TRP A 55 7.32 2.09 14.44
N ARG A 56 7.82 3.05 15.23
CA ARG A 56 8.00 2.85 16.68
C ARG A 56 6.67 2.71 17.43
N ASN A 57 5.64 3.48 17.04
CA ASN A 57 4.30 3.34 17.61
C ASN A 57 3.55 2.10 17.09
N ALA A 58 3.74 1.75 15.82
CA ALA A 58 3.21 0.50 15.28
C ALA A 58 3.87 -0.71 15.96
N ASN A 59 5.19 -0.69 16.19
CA ASN A 59 5.91 -1.82 16.77
C ASN A 59 5.57 -2.02 18.26
N LYS A 60 5.37 -0.94 19.03
CA LYS A 60 4.89 -1.04 20.42
C LYS A 60 3.50 -1.66 20.51
N SER A 61 2.56 -1.19 19.68
CA SER A 61 1.21 -1.76 19.66
C SER A 61 1.21 -3.20 19.13
N THR A 62 2.03 -3.52 18.13
CA THR A 62 2.19 -4.92 17.68
C THR A 62 2.88 -5.78 18.72
N LEU A 63 3.87 -5.31 19.47
CA LEU A 63 4.54 -6.12 20.50
C LEU A 63 3.58 -6.47 21.65
N VAL A 64 2.73 -5.52 22.04
CA VAL A 64 1.66 -5.76 23.03
C VAL A 64 0.62 -6.71 22.45
N LEU A 65 0.11 -6.45 21.24
CA LEU A 65 -0.86 -7.32 20.57
C LEU A 65 -0.30 -8.73 20.28
N GLU A 66 0.98 -8.86 19.96
CA GLU A 66 1.67 -10.12 19.69
C GLU A 66 1.90 -10.89 20.99
N LYS A 67 2.20 -10.21 22.10
CA LYS A 67 2.16 -10.82 23.44
C LYS A 67 0.76 -11.33 23.80
N THR A 68 -0.27 -10.49 23.64
CA THR A 68 -1.66 -10.87 23.97
C THR A 68 -2.16 -12.00 23.06
N LYS A 69 -1.88 -11.92 21.75
CA LYS A 69 -2.22 -12.96 20.79
C LYS A 69 -1.43 -14.23 20.99
N LYS A 70 -0.17 -14.19 21.42
CA LYS A 70 0.58 -15.41 21.77
C LYS A 70 -0.08 -16.12 22.96
N ILE A 71 -0.54 -15.36 23.95
CA ILE A 71 -1.31 -15.90 25.08
C ILE A 71 -2.63 -16.51 24.59
N GLU A 72 -3.32 -15.83 23.69
CA GLU A 72 -4.60 -16.28 23.14
C GLU A 72 -4.45 -17.43 22.14
N SER A 73 -3.34 -17.50 21.38
CA SER A 73 -3.00 -18.60 20.48
C SER A 73 -2.55 -19.83 21.23
N ILE A 74 -1.92 -19.68 22.41
CA ILE A 74 -1.66 -20.80 23.32
C ILE A 74 -3.00 -21.34 23.87
N LYS A 75 -3.94 -20.45 24.15
CA LYS A 75 -5.31 -20.80 24.57
C LYS A 75 -6.10 -21.50 23.46
N ASN A 76 -5.96 -21.01 22.23
CA ASN A 76 -6.64 -21.54 21.05
C ASN A 76 -5.88 -22.70 20.39
N SER A 77 -4.59 -22.94 20.65
CA SER A 77 -3.88 -24.13 20.16
C SER A 77 -4.39 -25.45 20.75
N ILE A 78 -5.32 -25.36 21.69
CA ILE A 78 -6.13 -26.45 22.22
C ILE A 78 -7.35 -26.74 21.28
N GLN A 79 -7.63 -25.88 20.30
CA GLN A 79 -8.62 -26.05 19.22
C GLN A 79 -8.00 -25.75 17.84
N MET A 80 -7.82 -26.79 17.00
CA MET A 80 -7.18 -26.66 15.69
C MET A 80 -8.10 -26.06 14.62
N ASP A 81 -8.24 -24.74 14.63
CA ASP A 81 -8.69 -23.96 13.46
C ASP A 81 -7.79 -22.75 13.27
N THR A 82 -7.38 -22.45 12.02
CA THR A 82 -6.56 -21.27 11.73
C THR A 82 -7.31 -20.02 12.18
N PRO A 83 -6.72 -19.16 13.04
CA PRO A 83 -7.45 -18.05 13.64
C PRO A 83 -7.94 -17.08 12.55
N PRO A 84 -9.18 -16.57 12.66
CA PRO A 84 -9.74 -15.68 11.66
C PRO A 84 -8.92 -14.39 11.53
N ILE A 85 -8.64 -13.97 10.28
CA ILE A 85 -7.83 -12.79 9.99
C ILE A 85 -8.71 -11.53 10.05
N LYS A 86 -8.49 -10.66 11.04
CA LYS A 86 -9.09 -9.32 11.10
C LYS A 86 -8.18 -8.33 10.37
N PHE A 87 -8.58 -7.94 9.16
CA PHE A 87 -7.80 -7.05 8.29
C PHE A 87 -7.91 -5.58 8.70
N PHE A 88 -7.04 -4.73 8.15
CA PHE A 88 -7.14 -3.29 8.37
C PHE A 88 -8.25 -2.72 7.48
N SER A 89 -9.30 -2.19 8.12
CA SER A 89 -10.42 -1.59 7.40
C SER A 89 -10.61 -0.10 7.65
N VAL A 90 -11.03 0.55 6.57
CA VAL A 90 -11.38 1.96 6.49
C VAL A 90 -12.67 2.10 5.69
N SER A 91 -13.37 3.22 5.86
CA SER A 91 -14.48 3.53 4.97
C SER A 91 -13.99 3.71 3.53
N THR A 92 -14.80 3.30 2.56
CA THR A 92 -14.45 3.40 1.13
C THR A 92 -14.18 4.85 0.72
N TRP A 93 -14.97 5.80 1.23
CA TRP A 93 -14.74 7.22 0.98
C TRP A 93 -13.39 7.70 1.51
N LYS A 94 -13.00 7.27 2.72
CA LYS A 94 -11.71 7.60 3.31
C LYS A 94 -10.55 7.03 2.49
N LEU A 95 -10.70 5.81 1.97
CA LEU A 95 -9.71 5.21 1.07
C LEU A 95 -9.53 6.06 -0.19
N ILE A 96 -10.61 6.49 -0.83
CA ILE A 96 -10.56 7.36 -2.02
C ILE A 96 -9.87 8.68 -1.68
N ALA A 97 -10.39 9.40 -0.67
CA ALA A 97 -9.88 10.71 -0.30
C ALA A 97 -8.38 10.69 0.05
N LEU A 98 -7.94 9.73 0.86
CA LEU A 98 -6.52 9.62 1.23
C LEU A 98 -5.64 9.15 0.07
N THR A 99 -6.12 8.25 -0.78
CA THR A 99 -5.35 7.81 -1.96
C THR A 99 -5.10 8.97 -2.91
N THR A 100 -6.13 9.76 -3.20
CA THR A 100 -6.02 10.93 -4.08
C THR A 100 -5.19 12.04 -3.45
N ALA A 101 -5.43 12.39 -2.18
CA ALA A 101 -4.72 13.47 -1.50
C ALA A 101 -3.22 13.19 -1.28
N THR A 102 -2.81 11.92 -1.33
CA THR A 102 -1.41 11.51 -1.13
C THR A 102 -0.72 11.04 -2.40
N PHE A 103 -1.34 11.25 -3.58
CA PHE A 103 -0.79 10.81 -4.87
C PHE A 103 -0.39 9.33 -4.87
N GLY A 104 -1.20 8.48 -4.25
CA GLY A 104 -0.95 7.04 -4.18
C GLY A 104 -0.07 6.55 -3.02
N LEU A 105 0.60 7.41 -2.25
CA LEU A 105 1.41 6.98 -1.09
C LEU A 105 0.58 6.23 -0.04
N TYR A 106 -0.67 6.63 0.15
CA TYR A 106 -1.59 5.94 1.05
C TYR A 106 -1.83 4.48 0.64
N GLN A 107 -1.71 4.12 -0.64
CA GLN A 107 -1.85 2.74 -1.09
C GLN A 107 -0.76 1.84 -0.49
N ILE A 108 0.48 2.33 -0.41
CA ILE A 108 1.61 1.63 0.22
C ILE A 108 1.33 1.42 1.71
N TYR A 109 0.89 2.48 2.40
CA TYR A 109 0.51 2.40 3.81
C TYR A 109 -0.64 1.41 4.05
N TRP A 110 -1.66 1.43 3.21
CA TRP A 110 -2.79 0.53 3.28
C TRP A 110 -2.36 -0.94 3.10
N HIS A 111 -1.47 -1.22 2.15
CA HIS A 111 -0.89 -2.56 1.98
C HIS A 111 -0.09 -2.98 3.20
N TYR A 112 0.69 -2.07 3.78
CA TYR A 112 1.46 -2.32 5.00
C TYR A 112 0.58 -2.74 6.16
N ARG A 113 -0.50 -2.00 6.42
CA ARG A 113 -1.43 -2.32 7.51
C ARG A 113 -2.12 -3.67 7.29
N ASN A 114 -2.45 -4.02 6.05
CA ASN A 114 -3.06 -5.31 5.75
C ASN A 114 -2.08 -6.48 5.82
N TRP A 115 -0.84 -6.31 5.36
CA TRP A 115 0.21 -7.31 5.57
C TRP A 115 0.56 -7.50 7.04
N GLN A 116 0.50 -6.42 7.84
CA GLN A 116 0.67 -6.49 9.28
C GLN A 116 -0.47 -7.29 9.93
N ALA A 117 -1.72 -7.09 9.50
CA ALA A 117 -2.86 -7.88 9.97
C ALA A 117 -2.68 -9.38 9.68
N ILE A 118 -2.24 -9.74 8.47
CA ILE A 118 -1.94 -11.13 8.09
C ILE A 118 -0.81 -11.71 8.95
N ARG A 119 0.30 -10.98 9.12
CA ARG A 119 1.43 -11.41 9.97
C ARG A 119 0.94 -11.77 11.37
N LEU A 120 0.12 -10.91 11.96
CA LEU A 120 -0.39 -11.07 13.31
C LEU A 120 -1.43 -12.19 13.44
N ALA A 121 -2.08 -12.61 12.36
CA ALA A 121 -3.03 -13.71 12.39
C ALA A 121 -2.33 -15.06 12.17
N ASP A 122 -1.46 -15.14 11.17
CA ASP A 122 -0.76 -16.38 10.80
C ASP A 122 0.46 -16.68 11.66
N GLY A 123 0.95 -15.71 12.46
CA GLY A 123 2.22 -15.82 13.17
C GLY A 123 3.45 -15.97 12.26
N SER A 124 3.30 -15.59 10.98
CA SER A 124 4.32 -15.83 9.96
C SER A 124 5.49 -14.83 10.05
N ASP A 125 6.71 -15.26 9.72
CA ASP A 125 7.90 -14.38 9.64
C ASP A 125 7.94 -13.53 8.36
N ILE A 126 6.78 -12.99 7.97
CA ILE A 126 6.68 -12.09 6.82
C ILE A 126 7.07 -10.69 7.28
N ARG A 127 7.76 -9.95 6.42
CA ARG A 127 8.12 -8.54 6.69
C ARG A 127 7.11 -7.62 5.97
N PRO A 128 6.12 -7.03 6.67
CA PRO A 128 5.04 -6.28 6.03
C PRO A 128 5.51 -5.06 5.23
N PHE A 129 6.55 -4.39 5.74
CA PHE A 129 7.14 -3.23 5.08
C PHE A 129 7.66 -3.57 3.68
N TRP A 130 8.56 -4.55 3.57
CA TRP A 130 9.12 -4.95 2.28
C TRP A 130 8.06 -5.44 1.30
N ARG A 131 7.04 -6.16 1.79
CA ARG A 131 5.92 -6.57 0.92
C ARG A 131 5.06 -5.42 0.41
N SER A 132 5.04 -4.31 1.13
CA SER A 132 4.25 -3.13 0.74
C SER A 132 5.06 -2.17 -0.11
N PHE A 133 6.36 -2.06 0.16
CA PHE A 133 7.29 -1.33 -0.69
C PHE A 133 7.35 -1.96 -2.09
N PHE A 134 7.42 -3.29 -2.15
CA PHE A 134 7.39 -4.07 -3.39
C PHE A 134 5.95 -4.43 -3.83
N LEU A 135 5.08 -3.41 -3.85
CA LEU A 135 3.64 -3.54 -4.11
C LEU A 135 3.35 -4.44 -5.33
N MET A 136 4.04 -4.17 -6.46
CA MET A 136 3.84 -4.86 -7.73
C MET A 136 3.93 -6.39 -7.63
N PHE A 137 4.81 -6.92 -6.78
CA PHE A 137 5.01 -8.36 -6.63
C PHE A 137 4.05 -9.00 -5.63
N PHE A 138 3.62 -8.24 -4.62
CA PHE A 138 2.89 -8.79 -3.48
C PHE A 138 1.40 -8.46 -3.47
N THR A 139 0.91 -7.54 -4.30
CA THR A 139 -0.53 -7.24 -4.42
C THR A 139 -1.36 -8.48 -4.69
N HIS A 140 -0.92 -9.35 -5.62
CA HIS A 140 -1.65 -10.58 -5.94
C HIS A 140 -1.83 -11.48 -4.71
N ALA A 141 -0.74 -11.71 -3.98
CA ALA A 141 -0.75 -12.51 -2.77
C ALA A 141 -1.60 -11.88 -1.66
N LEU A 142 -1.63 -10.55 -1.55
CA LEU A 142 -2.44 -9.83 -0.58
C LEU A 142 -3.94 -9.95 -0.91
N PHE A 143 -4.32 -9.61 -2.14
CA PHE A 143 -5.72 -9.63 -2.58
C PHE A 143 -6.30 -11.03 -2.49
N LYS A 144 -5.52 -12.04 -2.88
CA LYS A 144 -5.93 -13.43 -2.76
C LYS A 144 -6.24 -13.80 -1.31
N ARG A 145 -5.38 -13.46 -0.36
CA ARG A 145 -5.61 -13.76 1.07
C ARG A 145 -6.86 -13.07 1.62
N ILE A 146 -7.11 -11.84 1.19
CA ILE A 146 -8.31 -11.08 1.58
C ILE A 146 -9.56 -11.75 1.02
N VAL A 147 -9.58 -12.03 -0.28
CA VAL A 147 -10.74 -12.63 -0.96
C VAL A 147 -11.00 -14.05 -0.45
N ASP A 148 -9.96 -14.88 -0.30
CA ASP A 148 -10.09 -16.23 0.25
C ASP A 148 -10.66 -16.19 1.68
N SER A 149 -10.24 -15.23 2.50
CA SER A 149 -10.80 -15.02 3.85
C SER A 149 -12.25 -14.55 3.80
N SER A 150 -12.58 -13.58 2.95
CA SER A 150 -13.95 -13.07 2.85
C SER A 150 -14.93 -14.09 2.31
N VAL A 151 -14.51 -14.92 1.34
CA VAL A 151 -15.33 -16.00 0.78
C VAL A 151 -15.65 -17.05 1.85
N LYS A 152 -14.68 -17.39 2.72
CA LYS A 152 -14.94 -18.26 3.89
C LYS A 152 -15.98 -17.68 4.85
N GLN A 153 -16.13 -16.36 4.89
CA GLN A 153 -17.15 -15.67 5.69
C GLN A 153 -18.47 -15.44 4.92
N GLY A 154 -18.64 -16.04 3.74
CA GLY A 154 -19.86 -15.96 2.95
C GLY A 154 -19.93 -14.78 1.98
N PHE A 155 -18.80 -14.17 1.62
CA PHE A 155 -18.78 -13.08 0.64
C PHE A 155 -19.10 -13.61 -0.76
N SER A 156 -20.28 -13.23 -1.28
CA SER A 156 -20.84 -13.72 -2.55
C SER A 156 -20.52 -12.85 -3.75
N GLU A 157 -19.99 -11.64 -3.55
CA GLU A 157 -19.44 -10.82 -4.63
C GLU A 157 -18.07 -11.41 -5.03
N VAL A 158 -18.10 -12.54 -5.75
CA VAL A 158 -16.91 -13.29 -6.16
C VAL A 158 -16.16 -12.49 -7.24
N MET A 159 -15.37 -11.51 -6.80
CA MET A 159 -14.43 -10.83 -7.67
C MET A 159 -13.13 -11.60 -7.69
N SER A 160 -12.63 -11.89 -8.91
CA SER A 160 -11.34 -12.56 -9.06
C SER A 160 -10.23 -11.68 -8.46
N ALA A 161 -9.64 -12.14 -7.35
CA ALA A 161 -8.51 -11.48 -6.71
C ALA A 161 -7.36 -11.21 -7.70
N SER A 162 -7.15 -12.15 -8.63
CA SER A 162 -6.16 -12.04 -9.69
C SER A 162 -6.49 -10.90 -10.67
N ALA A 163 -7.75 -10.78 -11.10
CA ALA A 163 -8.15 -9.73 -12.04
C ALA A 163 -8.02 -8.34 -11.39
N LEU A 164 -8.45 -8.21 -10.14
CA LEU A 164 -8.30 -6.97 -9.38
C LEU A 164 -6.83 -6.59 -9.18
N ALA A 165 -5.96 -7.57 -8.89
CA ALA A 165 -4.54 -7.33 -8.73
C ALA A 165 -3.89 -6.88 -10.03
N TRP A 166 -4.21 -7.51 -11.17
CA TRP A 166 -3.70 -7.08 -12.48
C TRP A 166 -4.19 -5.70 -12.87
N ALA A 167 -5.48 -5.41 -12.70
CA ALA A 167 -6.04 -4.08 -12.95
C ALA A 167 -5.30 -3.01 -12.13
N PHE A 168 -5.06 -3.28 -10.85
CA PHE A 168 -4.32 -2.38 -9.98
C PHE A 168 -2.88 -2.14 -10.43
N ILE A 169 -2.15 -3.22 -10.74
CA ILE A 169 -0.75 -3.14 -11.18
C ILE A 169 -0.64 -2.37 -12.50
N VAL A 170 -1.50 -2.65 -13.47
CA VAL A 170 -1.51 -1.96 -14.77
C VAL A 170 -1.76 -0.47 -14.60
N LEU A 171 -2.72 -0.07 -13.73
CA LEU A 171 -3.04 1.34 -13.50
C LEU A 171 -1.91 2.10 -12.80
N ILE A 172 -1.22 1.47 -11.84
CA ILE A 172 -0.02 2.09 -11.23
C ILE A 172 1.12 2.20 -12.25
N PHE A 173 1.31 1.15 -13.05
CA PHE A 173 2.37 1.11 -14.06
C PHE A 173 2.13 2.15 -15.16
N ALA A 174 0.88 2.40 -15.54
CA ALA A 174 0.51 3.49 -16.44
C ALA A 174 0.98 4.86 -15.93
N GLY A 175 0.82 5.14 -14.62
CA GLY A 175 1.31 6.38 -14.01
C GLY A 175 2.84 6.48 -13.96
N SER A 176 3.55 5.34 -13.93
CA SER A 176 5.02 5.34 -14.01
C SER A 176 5.50 5.61 -15.44
N ILE A 177 4.81 5.06 -16.44
CA ILE A 177 5.11 5.32 -17.85
C ILE A 177 4.77 6.75 -18.23
N SER A 178 3.70 7.34 -17.68
CA SER A 178 3.31 8.71 -18.00
C SER A 178 4.38 9.76 -17.67
N ALA A 179 5.28 9.47 -16.74
CA ALA A 179 6.39 10.37 -16.42
C ALA A 179 7.49 10.39 -17.48
N ARG A 180 7.38 9.60 -18.56
CA ARG A 180 8.42 9.44 -19.59
C ARG A 180 8.24 10.32 -20.83
N GLY A 181 7.18 11.12 -20.89
CA GLY A 181 6.96 12.06 -21.97
C GLY A 181 5.71 12.90 -21.74
N ASP A 182 5.52 13.91 -22.60
CA ASP A 182 4.52 14.97 -22.39
C ASP A 182 3.43 15.01 -23.49
N ASP A 183 3.37 13.97 -24.33
CA ASP A 183 2.36 13.88 -25.38
C ASP A 183 0.97 13.49 -24.82
N ALA A 184 -0.03 13.50 -25.70
CA ALA A 184 -1.42 13.19 -25.34
C ALA A 184 -1.58 11.77 -24.78
N ILE A 185 -0.74 10.80 -25.19
CA ILE A 185 -0.80 9.42 -24.71
C ILE A 185 -0.27 9.34 -23.28
N PHE A 186 0.87 9.97 -22.99
CA PHE A 186 1.42 10.02 -21.63
C PHE A 186 0.47 10.76 -20.68
N THR A 187 -0.15 11.86 -21.12
CA THR A 187 -1.19 12.56 -20.35
C THR A 187 -2.39 11.65 -20.04
N LEU A 188 -2.85 10.86 -21.01
CA LEU A 188 -3.93 9.90 -20.81
C LEU A 188 -3.54 8.81 -19.80
N LEU A 189 -2.32 8.28 -19.87
CA LEU A 189 -1.80 7.29 -18.92
C LEU A 189 -1.74 7.85 -17.48
N TRP A 190 -1.38 9.14 -17.34
CA TRP A 190 -1.39 9.82 -16.04
C TRP A 190 -2.80 9.90 -15.46
N ILE A 191 -3.79 10.33 -16.27
CA ILE A 191 -5.20 10.38 -15.86
C ILE A 191 -5.71 8.99 -15.46
N LEU A 192 -5.38 7.95 -16.24
CA LEU A 192 -5.76 6.57 -15.93
C LEU A 192 -5.18 6.09 -14.59
N SER A 193 -3.98 6.55 -14.21
CA SER A 193 -3.34 6.13 -12.95
C SER A 193 -4.15 6.50 -11.70
N PHE A 194 -4.93 7.59 -11.73
CA PHE A 194 -5.83 7.97 -10.63
C PHE A 194 -6.94 6.94 -10.40
N PHE A 195 -7.32 6.18 -11.44
CA PHE A 195 -8.30 5.10 -11.32
C PHE A 195 -7.75 3.84 -10.64
N SER A 196 -6.46 3.80 -10.27
CA SER A 196 -5.87 2.69 -9.49
C SER A 196 -6.57 2.45 -8.15
N VAL A 197 -7.34 3.42 -7.64
CA VAL A 197 -8.16 3.23 -6.43
C VAL A 197 -9.36 2.30 -6.66
N ALA A 198 -9.84 2.13 -7.90
CA ALA A 198 -11.05 1.35 -8.18
C ALA A 198 -10.92 -0.14 -7.80
N PRO A 199 -9.84 -0.86 -8.15
CA PRO A 199 -9.60 -2.20 -7.63
C PRO A 199 -9.52 -2.26 -6.10
N LEU A 200 -8.89 -1.27 -5.47
CA LEU A 200 -8.76 -1.20 -4.00
C LEU A 200 -10.10 -1.02 -3.31
N ILE A 201 -11.05 -0.28 -3.90
CA ILE A 201 -12.41 -0.13 -3.37
C ILE A 201 -13.08 -1.50 -3.23
N GLN A 202 -12.94 -2.36 -4.24
CA GLN A 202 -13.57 -3.68 -4.22
C GLN A 202 -12.94 -4.59 -3.16
N ILE A 203 -11.62 -4.58 -3.06
CA ILE A 203 -10.92 -5.29 -1.99
C ILE A 203 -11.29 -4.74 -0.61
N GLN A 204 -11.47 -3.42 -0.47
CA GLN A 204 -11.88 -2.80 0.79
C GLN A 204 -13.30 -3.20 1.20
N LYS A 205 -14.22 -3.39 0.24
CA LYS A 205 -15.55 -3.96 0.53
C LYS A 205 -15.44 -5.39 1.06
N ALA A 206 -14.63 -6.23 0.42
CA ALA A 206 -14.37 -7.60 0.88
C ALA A 206 -13.79 -7.63 2.31
N ILE A 207 -12.84 -6.74 2.61
CA ILE A 207 -12.31 -6.56 3.98
C ILE A 207 -13.42 -6.16 4.95
N ASN A 208 -14.21 -5.14 4.61
CA ASN A 208 -15.25 -4.62 5.48
C ASN A 208 -16.29 -5.70 5.79
N PHE A 209 -16.66 -6.51 4.78
CA PHE A 209 -17.54 -7.66 4.94
C PHE A 209 -16.91 -8.74 5.82
N ASN A 210 -15.67 -9.14 5.55
CA ASN A 210 -14.96 -10.13 6.36
C ASN A 210 -14.92 -9.72 7.84
N ASN A 211 -14.49 -8.49 8.14
CA ASN A 211 -14.37 -8.02 9.50
C ASN A 211 -15.72 -7.90 10.23
N LYS A 212 -16.79 -7.53 9.53
CA LYS A 212 -18.14 -7.43 10.10
C LYS A 212 -18.72 -8.80 10.45
N ASN A 213 -18.45 -9.83 9.65
CA ASN A 213 -18.90 -11.19 9.95
C ASN A 213 -18.10 -11.85 11.07
N LEU A 214 -16.82 -11.50 11.22
CA LEU A 214 -16.00 -11.94 12.35
C LEU A 214 -16.36 -11.27 13.67
N ASP A 215 -16.87 -10.04 13.62
CA ASP A 215 -17.21 -9.22 14.78
C ASP A 215 -18.39 -8.32 14.41
N SER A 216 -19.60 -8.69 14.85
CA SER A 216 -20.84 -7.98 14.49
C SER A 216 -20.90 -6.56 15.02
N THR A 217 -20.09 -6.23 16.04
CA THR A 217 -19.95 -4.86 16.59
C THR A 217 -18.97 -4.01 15.80
N TYR A 218 -18.25 -4.61 14.84
CA TYR A 218 -17.23 -3.94 14.06
C TYR A 218 -17.80 -2.86 13.15
N THR A 219 -17.21 -1.67 13.24
CA THR A 219 -17.45 -0.57 12.30
C THR A 219 -16.16 -0.16 11.61
N ALA A 220 -16.20 0.00 10.30
CA ALA A 220 -15.06 0.50 9.53
C ALA A 220 -14.59 1.86 10.05
N SER A 221 -13.27 2.04 10.17
CA SER A 221 -12.71 3.24 10.76
C SER A 221 -13.03 4.49 9.93
N LYS A 222 -13.77 5.42 10.55
CA LYS A 222 -14.04 6.76 10.01
C LYS A 222 -13.05 7.81 10.53
N LYS A 223 -12.40 7.56 11.67
CA LYS A 223 -11.45 8.50 12.29
C LYS A 223 -10.08 8.41 11.61
N PHE A 224 -9.39 9.53 11.51
CA PHE A 224 -8.00 9.56 11.02
C PHE A 224 -7.04 9.16 12.14
N SER A 225 -6.11 8.28 11.81
CA SER A 225 -4.97 7.93 12.65
C SER A 225 -3.82 8.90 12.42
N VAL A 226 -2.91 9.00 13.39
CA VAL A 226 -1.73 9.88 13.30
C VAL A 226 -0.92 9.59 12.03
N GLY A 227 -0.74 8.33 11.66
CA GLY A 227 -0.03 7.96 10.43
C GLY A 227 -0.73 8.43 9.15
N GLU A 228 -2.06 8.41 9.13
CA GLU A 228 -2.85 8.91 7.99
C GLU A 228 -2.79 10.43 7.87
N VAL A 229 -2.81 11.14 9.00
CA VAL A 229 -2.63 12.61 9.04
C VAL A 229 -1.25 12.99 8.54
N LEU A 230 -0.19 12.32 9.03
CA LEU A 230 1.18 12.57 8.58
C LEU A 230 1.34 12.34 7.07
N LEU A 231 0.75 11.26 6.53
CA LEU A 231 0.76 10.99 5.09
C LEU A 231 0.01 12.07 4.31
N ALA A 232 -1.14 12.53 4.81
CA ALA A 232 -1.89 13.61 4.19
C ALA A 232 -1.09 14.92 4.14
N VAL A 233 -0.35 15.24 5.20
CA VAL A 233 0.55 16.41 5.24
C VAL A 233 1.66 16.26 4.19
N VAL A 234 2.31 15.10 4.11
CA VAL A 234 3.34 14.84 3.08
C VAL A 234 2.76 14.97 1.67
N GLY A 235 1.58 14.40 1.43
CA GLY A 235 0.86 14.53 0.16
C GLY A 235 0.54 15.98 -0.21
N GLY A 236 0.08 16.77 0.76
CA GLY A 236 -0.18 18.20 0.58
C GLY A 236 1.08 18.99 0.23
N VAL A 237 2.22 18.68 0.88
CA VAL A 237 3.51 19.31 0.55
C VAL A 237 3.93 18.97 -0.88
N LEU A 238 3.84 17.70 -1.29
CA LEU A 238 4.14 17.27 -2.66
C LEU A 238 3.24 17.96 -3.69
N PHE A 239 1.95 18.16 -3.37
CA PHE A 239 1.04 18.90 -4.23
C PHE A 239 1.47 20.34 -4.45
N VAL A 240 1.87 21.04 -3.38
CA VAL A 240 2.35 22.43 -3.48
C VAL A 240 3.58 22.50 -4.37
N PHE A 241 4.54 21.57 -4.22
CA PHE A 241 5.70 21.52 -5.11
C PHE A 241 5.34 21.26 -6.57
N ALA A 242 4.42 20.33 -6.83
CA ALA A 242 3.93 20.06 -8.19
C ALA A 242 3.25 21.31 -8.80
N LEU A 243 2.45 22.02 -8.01
CA LEU A 243 1.80 23.26 -8.43
C LEU A 243 2.82 24.37 -8.73
N LEU A 244 3.86 24.52 -7.90
CA LEU A 244 4.92 25.49 -8.12
C LEU A 244 5.70 25.20 -9.40
N GLY A 245 6.02 23.92 -9.68
CA GLY A 245 6.68 23.52 -10.93
C GLY A 245 5.80 23.82 -12.15
N PHE A 246 4.51 23.49 -12.08
CA PHE A 246 3.58 23.81 -13.17
C PHE A 246 3.46 25.33 -13.42
N LEU A 247 3.42 26.14 -12.35
CA LEU A 247 3.34 27.60 -12.48
C LEU A 247 4.64 28.21 -13.02
N SER A 248 5.81 27.65 -12.68
CA SER A 248 7.07 28.11 -13.26
C SER A 248 7.12 27.89 -14.77
N ASP A 249 6.64 26.74 -15.25
CA ASP A 249 6.61 26.41 -16.68
C ASP A 249 5.67 27.33 -17.48
N MET A 250 4.58 27.81 -16.86
CA MET A 250 3.67 28.78 -17.47
C MET A 250 4.18 30.22 -17.48
N SER A 251 5.19 30.55 -16.68
CA SER A 251 5.71 31.91 -16.51
C SER A 251 6.83 32.28 -17.50
N ILE A 252 7.05 31.44 -18.51
CA ILE A 252 7.98 31.60 -19.64
C ILE A 252 7.17 31.75 -20.93
#